data_AF-A0A924ZY27-F1
#
_entry.id   AF-A0A924ZY27-F1
#
_cell.length_a   1.000
_cell.length_b   1.000
_cell.length_c   1.000
_cell.angle_alpha   90.00
_cell.angle_beta   90.00
_cell.angle_gamma   90.00
#
_symmetry.space_group_name_H-M   'P 1'
#
loop_
_entity.id
_entity.type
_entity.pdbx_description
1 polymer ?
#
loop_
_entity_poly.entity_id
_entity_poly.type
_entity_poly.pdbx_seq_one_letter_code
_entity_poly.pdbx_strand_id
1 'polypeptide(L)'
;MKKSEYLIQASLSCILFLTSCGKLQVKESAPVSEIKVEIAEVKANISDFEPLAWETKKKSGTAWSKMIYSVIENEEDSILADGAAEDILIFCPRYATLKPAQRLNFWGQFFVALAVPESGWDPAQTTLEPDKKFKNLDSVTRKPVRSEGLLQLSYQDEKNLRLNCGFNWNRDQSLAPEDSRKTIFHPYLNLRCGIKIMSRQLKNRKSITLKDNVYWSVLRTTDNQDKIDQIATMTKSLKMCR
;
A
#
# COMPACT_ATOMS: atom_id res chain seq x y z
N MET A 1 -76.26 44.44 -42.17
CA MET A 1 -76.12 44.29 -43.64
C MET A 1 -74.65 44.07 -43.96
N LYS A 2 -74.37 43.04 -44.78
CA LYS A 2 -73.08 42.58 -45.36
C LYS A 2 -72.18 41.67 -44.51
N LYS A 3 -72.09 40.43 -45.01
CA LYS A 3 -71.09 39.38 -44.75
C LYS A 3 -69.69 39.83 -45.21
N SER A 4 -68.64 39.28 -44.59
CA SER A 4 -67.54 38.67 -45.33
C SER A 4 -66.77 37.69 -44.44
N GLU A 5 -66.65 36.47 -44.93
CA GLU A 5 -65.81 35.37 -44.44
C GLU A 5 -64.33 35.68 -44.70
N TYR A 6 -63.43 35.21 -43.83
CA TYR A 6 -62.10 34.72 -44.22
C TYR A 6 -61.62 33.67 -43.21
N LEU A 7 -61.43 32.44 -43.69
CA LEU A 7 -60.67 31.36 -43.06
C LEU A 7 -59.19 31.76 -43.00
N ILE A 8 -58.52 31.55 -41.85
CA ILE A 8 -57.07 31.31 -41.79
C ILE A 8 -56.81 30.12 -40.86
N GLN A 9 -55.90 29.28 -41.33
CA GLN A 9 -55.58 27.92 -40.93
C GLN A 9 -55.06 27.74 -39.49
N ALA A 10 -55.29 26.52 -39.01
CA ALA A 10 -54.70 25.92 -37.82
C ALA A 10 -53.17 25.86 -37.85
N SER A 11 -52.55 26.06 -36.69
CA SER A 11 -51.30 25.41 -36.30
C SER A 11 -51.10 25.50 -34.78
N LEU A 12 -51.64 24.51 -34.08
CA LEU A 12 -51.36 24.26 -32.67
C LEU A 12 -50.02 23.52 -32.57
N SER A 13 -48.92 24.27 -32.45
CA SER A 13 -47.60 23.68 -32.18
C SER A 13 -47.54 23.24 -30.72
N CYS A 14 -47.83 21.95 -30.50
CA CYS A 14 -47.60 21.26 -29.25
C CYS A 14 -46.08 21.02 -29.10
N ILE A 15 -45.40 21.87 -28.32
CA ILE A 15 -44.00 21.67 -27.96
C ILE A 15 -43.94 20.54 -26.92
N LEU A 16 -43.68 19.32 -27.39
CA LEU A 16 -43.29 18.20 -26.55
C LEU A 16 -41.85 18.43 -26.06
N PHE A 17 -41.70 18.88 -24.82
CA PHE A 17 -40.44 18.76 -24.10
C PHE A 17 -40.23 17.27 -23.76
N LEU A 18 -39.50 16.57 -24.63
CA LEU A 18 -38.91 15.28 -24.30
C LEU A 18 -37.81 15.52 -23.26
N THR A 19 -38.15 15.35 -21.98
CA THR A 19 -37.17 15.18 -20.91
C THR A 19 -36.50 13.81 -21.10
N SER A 20 -35.48 13.78 -21.96
CA SER A 20 -34.57 12.65 -22.05
C SER A 20 -33.80 12.57 -20.73
N CYS A 21 -34.24 11.68 -19.85
CA CYS A 21 -33.47 11.24 -18.69
C CYS A 21 -32.32 10.38 -19.23
N GLY A 22 -31.27 11.05 -19.72
CA GLY A 22 -30.04 10.41 -20.13
C GLY A 22 -29.40 9.76 -18.92
N LYS A 23 -29.62 8.46 -18.73
CA LYS A 23 -28.78 7.63 -17.86
C LYS A 23 -27.34 7.81 -18.35
N LEU A 24 -26.49 8.43 -17.53
CA LEU A 24 -25.05 8.36 -17.66
C LEU A 24 -24.68 6.87 -17.73
N GLN A 25 -24.36 6.40 -18.94
CA GLN A 25 -23.74 5.10 -19.08
C GLN A 25 -22.36 5.21 -18.46
N VAL A 26 -22.22 4.68 -17.25
CA VAL A 26 -20.91 4.35 -16.68
C VAL A 26 -20.30 3.37 -17.67
N LYS A 27 -19.31 3.85 -18.43
CA LYS A 27 -18.56 3.05 -19.39
C LYS A 27 -17.83 1.99 -18.57
N GLU A 28 -18.38 0.79 -18.52
CA GLU A 28 -17.79 -0.35 -17.85
C GLU A 28 -16.40 -0.55 -18.48
N SER A 29 -15.35 -0.22 -17.73
CA SER A 29 -13.98 -0.37 -18.19
C SER A 29 -13.75 -1.83 -18.57
N ALA A 30 -13.11 -2.09 -19.71
CA ALA A 30 -12.75 -3.43 -20.12
C ALA A 30 -12.10 -4.21 -18.95
N PRO A 31 -12.39 -5.52 -18.81
CA PRO A 31 -11.86 -6.31 -17.71
C PRO A 31 -10.33 -6.34 -17.80
N VAL A 32 -9.66 -5.68 -16.86
CA VAL A 32 -8.22 -5.81 -16.71
C VAL A 32 -7.91 -7.22 -16.25
N SER A 33 -7.00 -7.90 -16.95
CA SER A 33 -6.57 -9.24 -16.57
C SER A 33 -6.12 -9.28 -15.10
N GLU A 34 -6.51 -10.35 -14.41
CA GLU A 34 -6.11 -10.62 -13.04
C GLU A 34 -4.58 -10.66 -12.91
N ILE A 35 -4.06 -10.07 -11.84
CA ILE A 35 -2.63 -10.06 -11.55
C ILE A 35 -2.27 -11.45 -11.02
N LYS A 36 -1.55 -12.24 -11.80
CA LYS A 36 -1.03 -13.53 -11.36
C LYS A 36 0.34 -13.33 -10.75
N VAL A 37 0.45 -13.57 -9.45
CA VAL A 37 1.71 -13.56 -8.71
C VAL A 37 1.94 -14.94 -8.14
N GLU A 38 3.11 -15.51 -8.39
CA GLU A 38 3.57 -16.71 -7.72
C GLU A 38 4.25 -16.34 -6.40
N ILE A 39 3.64 -16.74 -5.29
CA ILE A 39 4.22 -16.55 -3.95
C ILE A 39 5.04 -17.79 -3.63
N ALA A 40 6.35 -17.62 -3.46
CA ALA A 40 7.23 -18.72 -3.10
C ALA A 40 6.83 -19.33 -1.74
N GLU A 41 7.04 -20.64 -1.58
CA GLU A 41 6.76 -21.31 -0.31
C GLU A 41 7.63 -20.76 0.83
N VAL A 42 7.05 -20.75 2.03
CA VAL A 42 7.74 -20.36 3.27
C VAL A 42 8.38 -21.62 3.84
N LYS A 43 9.69 -21.59 4.07
CA LYS A 43 10.50 -22.71 4.56
C LYS A 43 10.31 -22.91 6.07
N ALA A 44 10.17 -21.82 6.83
CA ALA A 44 9.91 -21.91 8.26
C ALA A 44 8.56 -22.59 8.56
N ASN A 45 8.51 -23.36 9.64
CA ASN A 45 7.25 -23.86 10.17
C ASN A 45 6.47 -22.72 10.83
N ILE A 46 5.60 -22.07 10.06
CA ILE A 46 4.78 -20.93 10.54
C ILE A 46 3.61 -21.35 11.44
N SER A 47 3.35 -22.65 11.66
CA SER A 47 2.28 -23.10 12.57
C SER A 47 2.52 -22.66 14.02
N ASP A 48 3.79 -22.50 14.38
CA ASP A 48 4.23 -22.19 15.73
C ASP A 48 4.38 -20.67 15.95
N PHE A 49 4.06 -19.88 14.93
CA PHE A 49 4.19 -18.43 15.01
C PHE A 49 3.04 -17.85 15.83
N GLU A 50 3.35 -16.81 16.59
CA GLU A 50 2.32 -15.93 17.14
C GLU A 50 1.60 -15.23 15.97
N PRO A 51 0.25 -15.29 15.90
CA PRO A 51 -0.50 -14.67 14.81
C PRO A 51 -0.21 -13.18 14.68
N LEU A 52 -0.02 -12.70 13.46
CA LEU A 52 0.18 -11.27 13.26
C LEU A 52 -1.09 -10.48 13.59
N ALA A 53 -0.93 -9.25 14.08
CA ALA A 53 -2.05 -8.44 14.59
C ALA A 53 -3.23 -8.25 13.61
N TRP A 54 -3.00 -8.31 12.30
CA TRP A 54 -4.06 -8.19 11.30
C TRP A 54 -4.83 -9.49 11.03
N GLU A 55 -4.35 -10.66 11.46
CA GLU A 55 -4.91 -11.96 11.06
C GLU A 55 -6.28 -12.19 11.69
N THR A 56 -6.49 -11.62 12.87
CA THR A 56 -7.77 -11.65 13.58
C THR A 56 -8.69 -10.49 13.17
N LYS A 57 -8.18 -9.50 12.43
CA LYS A 57 -8.87 -8.24 12.13
C LYS A 57 -9.20 -8.06 10.64
N LYS A 58 -8.53 -8.78 9.75
CA LYS A 58 -8.71 -8.72 8.31
C LYS A 58 -8.89 -10.12 7.76
N LYS A 59 -9.95 -10.34 6.98
CA LYS A 59 -10.24 -11.64 6.34
C LYS A 59 -9.06 -12.20 5.54
N SER A 60 -8.30 -11.32 4.89
CA SER A 60 -7.12 -11.68 4.08
C SER A 60 -5.80 -11.66 4.87
N GLY A 61 -5.83 -11.38 6.17
CA GLY A 61 -4.64 -11.15 6.99
C GLY A 61 -3.67 -12.34 6.98
N THR A 62 -4.17 -13.57 7.14
CA THR A 62 -3.31 -14.77 7.10
C THR A 62 -2.63 -14.96 5.75
N ALA A 63 -3.30 -14.62 4.63
CA ALA A 63 -2.67 -14.67 3.32
C ALA A 63 -1.56 -13.60 3.19
N TRP A 64 -1.79 -12.40 3.71
CA TRP A 64 -0.80 -11.32 3.73
C TRP A 64 0.40 -11.64 4.63
N SER A 65 0.20 -12.30 5.76
CA SER A 65 1.29 -12.78 6.62
C SER A 65 2.22 -13.73 5.85
N LYS A 66 1.64 -14.70 5.13
CA LYS A 66 2.41 -15.62 4.27
C LYS A 66 3.19 -14.88 3.18
N MET A 67 2.60 -13.82 2.59
CA MET A 67 3.30 -12.97 1.62
C MET A 67 4.53 -12.29 2.23
N ILE A 68 4.41 -11.73 3.45
CA ILE A 68 5.56 -11.12 4.14
C ILE A 68 6.65 -12.16 4.38
N TYR A 69 6.29 -13.30 4.97
CA TYR A 69 7.25 -14.34 5.30
C TYR A 69 7.97 -14.88 4.06
N SER A 70 7.22 -15.09 2.97
CA SER A 70 7.76 -15.53 1.69
C SER A 70 8.80 -14.56 1.14
N VAL A 71 8.50 -13.25 1.13
CA VAL A 71 9.46 -12.23 0.64
C VAL A 71 10.69 -12.18 1.53
N ILE A 72 10.52 -12.19 2.85
CA ILE A 72 11.66 -12.13 3.77
C ILE A 72 12.58 -13.33 3.56
N GLU A 73 12.06 -14.55 3.54
CA GLU A 73 12.92 -15.75 3.44
C GLU A 73 13.53 -15.96 2.06
N ASN A 74 12.82 -15.58 0.99
CA ASN A 74 13.22 -15.94 -0.37
C ASN A 74 13.88 -14.78 -1.13
N GLU A 75 13.74 -13.54 -0.67
CA GLU A 75 14.26 -12.36 -1.37
C GLU A 75 15.08 -11.42 -0.50
N GLU A 76 14.79 -11.31 0.80
CA GLU A 76 15.42 -10.32 1.69
C GLU A 76 15.89 -10.90 3.03
N ASP A 77 16.43 -12.13 3.01
CA ASP A 77 16.80 -12.92 4.18
C ASP A 77 17.81 -12.23 5.12
N SER A 78 18.62 -11.34 4.58
CA SER A 78 19.55 -10.48 5.33
C SER A 78 18.90 -9.68 6.46
N ILE A 79 17.58 -9.43 6.42
CA ILE A 79 16.85 -8.77 7.50
C ILE A 79 16.79 -9.64 8.77
N LEU A 80 16.93 -10.96 8.64
CA LEU A 80 16.93 -11.92 9.74
C LEU A 80 18.30 -12.03 10.43
N ALA A 81 19.35 -11.45 9.84
CA ALA A 81 20.71 -11.54 10.35
C ALA A 81 20.85 -10.95 11.76
N ASP A 82 21.84 -11.45 12.50
CA ASP A 82 22.30 -10.77 13.70
C ASP A 82 22.77 -9.36 13.37
N GLY A 83 22.37 -8.39 14.19
CA GLY A 83 22.73 -6.99 13.97
C GLY A 83 22.16 -6.38 12.68
N ALA A 84 21.03 -6.89 12.17
CA ALA A 84 20.34 -6.29 11.02
C ALA A 84 19.98 -4.80 11.28
N ALA A 85 19.63 -4.46 12.53
CA ALA A 85 19.41 -3.10 12.99
C ALA A 85 20.02 -2.87 14.38
N GLU A 86 20.71 -1.75 14.57
CA GLU A 86 21.31 -1.30 15.83
C GLU A 86 20.22 -0.89 16.84
N ASP A 87 19.12 -0.32 16.35
CA ASP A 87 17.99 0.15 17.15
C ASP A 87 16.88 -0.92 17.32
N ILE A 88 17.17 -2.18 16.99
CA ILE A 88 16.19 -3.28 17.06
C ILE A 88 15.60 -3.46 18.46
N LEU A 89 16.34 -3.11 19.51
CA LEU A 89 15.91 -3.23 20.90
C LEU A 89 14.76 -2.26 21.25
N ILE A 90 14.56 -1.20 20.46
CA ILE A 90 13.38 -0.33 20.57
C ILE A 90 12.11 -1.13 20.26
N PHE A 91 12.18 -2.11 19.35
CA PHE A 91 11.04 -2.88 18.86
C PHE A 91 10.96 -4.28 19.48
N CYS A 92 12.09 -4.87 19.86
CA CYS A 92 12.15 -6.18 20.50
C CYS A 92 13.38 -6.28 21.42
N PRO A 93 13.23 -6.02 22.73
CA PRO A 93 14.33 -6.05 23.70
C PRO A 93 15.12 -7.37 23.75
N ARG A 94 14.50 -8.48 23.35
CA ARG A 94 15.11 -9.82 23.35
C ARG A 94 15.57 -10.30 21.98
N TYR A 95 15.59 -9.42 20.97
CA TYR A 95 15.84 -9.78 19.58
C TYR A 95 17.10 -10.64 19.39
N ALA A 96 18.19 -10.30 20.08
CA ALA A 96 19.46 -11.03 20.00
C ALA A 96 19.36 -12.51 20.44
N THR A 97 18.37 -12.86 21.25
CA THR A 97 18.14 -14.24 21.72
C THR A 97 17.20 -15.04 20.80
N LEU A 98 16.59 -14.39 19.81
CA LEU A 98 15.61 -15.02 18.95
C LEU A 98 16.27 -15.97 17.95
N LYS A 99 15.66 -17.14 17.79
CA LYS A 99 15.96 -18.07 16.69
C LYS A 99 15.52 -17.48 15.35
N PRO A 100 16.04 -17.94 14.20
CA PRO A 100 15.68 -17.42 12.88
C PRO A 100 14.16 -17.37 12.62
N ALA A 101 13.42 -18.42 12.97
CA ALA A 101 11.96 -18.46 12.85
C ALA A 101 11.24 -17.39 13.68
N GLN A 102 11.73 -17.10 14.89
CA GLN A 102 11.16 -16.05 15.75
C GLN A 102 11.48 -14.65 15.21
N ARG A 103 12.64 -14.45 14.59
CA ARG A 103 12.97 -13.20 13.90
C ARG A 103 12.05 -12.97 12.70
N LEU A 104 11.74 -14.03 11.95
CA LEU A 104 10.77 -13.97 10.87
C LEU A 104 9.38 -13.56 11.38
N ASN A 105 8.93 -14.14 12.50
CA ASN A 105 7.68 -13.75 13.14
C ASN A 105 7.70 -12.29 13.60
N PHE A 106 8.80 -11.84 14.23
CA PHE A 106 8.99 -10.44 14.63
C PHE A 106 8.90 -9.50 13.43
N TRP A 107 9.64 -9.76 12.36
CA TRP A 107 9.64 -8.88 11.19
C TRP A 107 8.29 -8.87 10.49
N GLY A 108 7.59 -10.02 10.45
CA GLY A 108 6.18 -10.07 10.07
C GLY A 108 5.34 -9.07 10.87
N GLN A 109 5.42 -9.14 12.20
CA GLN A 109 4.67 -8.24 13.07
C GLN A 109 5.13 -6.79 12.94
N PHE A 110 6.39 -6.53 12.65
CA PHE A 110 6.91 -5.19 12.40
C PHE A 110 6.27 -4.57 11.16
N PHE A 111 6.21 -5.27 10.02
CA PHE A 111 5.56 -4.74 8.82
C PHE A 111 4.06 -4.56 9.01
N VAL A 112 3.41 -5.44 9.77
CA VAL A 112 2.01 -5.24 10.18
C VAL A 112 1.86 -3.99 11.05
N ALA A 113 2.75 -3.78 12.00
CA ALA A 113 2.71 -2.60 12.85
C ALA A 113 2.97 -1.31 12.07
N LEU A 114 3.94 -1.32 11.14
CA LEU A 114 4.25 -0.21 10.25
C LEU A 114 3.07 0.18 9.36
N ALA A 115 2.30 -0.79 8.86
CA ALA A 115 1.14 -0.54 8.02
C ALA A 115 -0.04 0.13 8.77
N VAL A 116 -0.04 0.15 10.11
CA VAL A 116 -1.12 0.79 10.90
C VAL A 116 -1.16 2.30 10.69
N PRO A 117 -0.10 3.08 11.01
CA PRO A 117 -0.12 4.52 10.80
C PRO A 117 -0.08 4.92 9.31
N GLU A 118 0.33 4.02 8.42
CA GLU A 118 0.36 4.28 6.98
C GLU A 118 -1.02 4.12 6.31
N SER A 119 -1.77 3.07 6.65
CA SER A 119 -3.02 2.78 5.93
C SER A 119 -4.16 2.24 6.79
N GLY A 120 -3.94 2.00 8.10
CA GLY A 120 -4.91 1.24 8.90
C GLY A 120 -5.16 -0.18 8.34
N TRP A 121 -4.17 -0.73 7.64
CA TRP A 121 -4.27 -1.98 6.88
C TRP A 121 -5.35 -1.95 5.79
N ASP A 122 -5.53 -0.82 5.13
CA ASP A 122 -6.34 -0.71 3.93
C ASP A 122 -5.45 -0.80 2.68
N PRO A 123 -5.54 -1.89 1.88
CA PRO A 123 -4.74 -2.04 0.67
C PRO A 123 -5.14 -1.08 -0.45
N ALA A 124 -6.29 -0.40 -0.35
CA ALA A 124 -6.74 0.60 -1.32
C ALA A 124 -6.46 2.04 -0.86
N GLN A 125 -5.82 2.22 0.30
CA GLN A 125 -5.53 3.57 0.83
C GLN A 125 -4.68 4.36 -0.15
N THR A 126 -5.08 5.61 -0.39
CA THR A 126 -4.39 6.50 -1.32
C THR A 126 -4.33 7.92 -0.79
N THR A 127 -3.14 8.51 -0.84
CA THR A 127 -2.87 9.86 -0.34
C THR A 127 -2.17 10.67 -1.42
N LEU A 128 -2.74 11.81 -1.81
CA LEU A 128 -2.05 12.77 -2.67
C LEU A 128 -1.05 13.55 -1.81
N GLU A 129 0.23 13.46 -2.15
CA GLU A 129 1.27 14.14 -1.38
C GLU A 129 1.24 15.66 -1.60
N PRO A 130 1.51 16.48 -0.57
CA PRO A 130 1.42 17.93 -0.69
C PRO A 130 2.60 18.52 -1.48
N ASP A 131 2.29 19.40 -2.43
CA ASP A 131 3.25 20.07 -3.33
C ASP A 131 4.44 20.74 -2.62
N LYS A 132 4.24 21.22 -1.38
CA LYS A 132 5.30 21.89 -0.60
C LYS A 132 6.50 20.97 -0.33
N LYS A 133 6.25 19.67 -0.13
CA LYS A 133 7.29 18.65 0.10
C LYS A 133 7.63 17.88 -1.17
N PHE A 134 6.68 17.74 -2.09
CA PHE A 134 6.81 16.96 -3.33
C PHE A 134 6.68 17.84 -4.56
N LYS A 135 7.70 18.70 -4.77
CA LYS A 135 7.71 19.67 -5.88
C LYS A 135 7.85 19.03 -7.27
N ASN A 136 8.38 17.82 -7.32
CA ASN A 136 8.63 17.11 -8.56
C ASN A 136 7.50 16.10 -8.82
N LEU A 137 7.12 15.97 -10.09
CA LEU A 137 6.21 14.92 -10.53
C LEU A 137 6.88 13.55 -10.33
N ASP A 138 6.05 12.54 -10.06
CA ASP A 138 6.46 11.15 -10.02
C ASP A 138 7.18 10.77 -11.33
N SER A 139 8.39 10.23 -11.20
CA SER A 139 9.30 10.01 -12.33
C SER A 139 8.87 8.88 -13.27
N VAL A 140 7.84 8.12 -12.89
CA VAL A 140 7.21 7.04 -13.64
C VAL A 140 5.84 7.49 -14.18
N THR A 141 4.96 8.00 -13.33
CA THR A 141 3.58 8.35 -13.72
C THR A 141 3.45 9.71 -14.38
N ARG A 142 4.45 10.59 -14.19
CA ARG A 142 4.43 12.01 -14.60
C ARG A 142 3.24 12.80 -14.03
N LYS A 143 2.72 12.37 -12.88
CA LYS A 143 1.66 13.03 -12.11
C LYS A 143 2.21 13.47 -10.75
N PRO A 144 1.50 14.32 -9.98
CA PRO A 144 1.87 14.57 -8.59
C PRO A 144 2.00 13.26 -7.81
N VAL A 145 2.96 13.20 -6.88
CA VAL A 145 3.27 11.98 -6.12
C VAL A 145 2.05 11.56 -5.30
N ARG A 146 1.80 10.26 -5.30
CA ARG A 146 0.71 9.62 -4.57
C ARG A 146 1.27 8.42 -3.84
N SER A 147 0.93 8.34 -2.56
CA SER A 147 1.29 7.23 -1.67
C SER A 147 0.12 6.26 -1.58
N GLU A 148 0.39 4.98 -1.82
CA GLU A 148 -0.64 3.99 -2.16
C GLU A 148 -0.44 2.64 -1.46
N GLY A 149 -1.55 2.04 -1.05
CA GLY A 149 -1.63 0.71 -0.48
C GLY A 149 -1.16 0.61 0.97
N LEU A 150 -0.92 -0.64 1.40
CA LEU A 150 -0.68 -1.01 2.80
C LEU A 150 0.48 -0.24 3.44
N LEU A 151 1.55 0.00 2.68
CA LEU A 151 2.78 0.67 3.13
C LEU A 151 2.99 2.05 2.50
N GLN A 152 1.93 2.62 1.90
CA GLN A 152 1.92 3.98 1.32
C GLN A 152 3.12 4.24 0.39
N LEU A 153 3.25 3.40 -0.63
CA LEU A 153 4.34 3.46 -1.61
C LEU A 153 3.93 4.21 -2.88
N SER A 154 4.89 4.55 -3.74
CA SER A 154 4.67 5.23 -5.02
C SER A 154 5.31 4.48 -6.20
N TYR A 155 4.82 4.72 -7.42
CA TYR A 155 5.39 4.06 -8.62
C TYR A 155 6.84 4.45 -8.86
N GLN A 156 7.23 5.69 -8.55
CA GLN A 156 8.61 6.13 -8.71
C GLN A 156 9.62 5.38 -7.82
N ASP A 157 9.19 4.72 -6.74
CA ASP A 157 10.12 4.10 -5.79
C ASP A 157 10.93 2.97 -6.42
N GLU A 158 10.30 2.18 -7.29
CA GLU A 158 10.98 1.12 -8.06
C GLU A 158 12.18 1.70 -8.82
N LYS A 159 11.95 2.80 -9.54
CA LYS A 159 12.97 3.48 -10.34
C LYS A 159 14.01 4.22 -9.49
N ASN A 160 13.55 4.99 -8.50
CA ASN A 160 14.40 5.86 -7.69
C ASN A 160 15.33 5.05 -6.78
N LEU A 161 14.83 3.92 -6.24
CA LEU A 161 15.59 3.05 -5.35
C LEU A 161 16.28 1.89 -6.09
N ARG A 162 16.07 1.78 -7.41
CA ARG A 162 16.58 0.71 -8.28
C ARG A 162 16.18 -0.68 -7.75
N LEU A 163 14.91 -0.80 -7.37
CA LEU A 163 14.31 -2.04 -6.91
C LEU A 163 13.49 -2.65 -8.05
N ASN A 164 13.11 -3.91 -7.90
CA ASN A 164 12.05 -4.53 -8.70
C ASN A 164 10.88 -4.76 -7.76
N CYS A 165 9.89 -3.88 -7.79
CA CYS A 165 8.68 -3.94 -6.98
C CYS A 165 7.56 -4.71 -7.70
N GLY A 166 7.59 -4.71 -9.03
CA GLY A 166 6.58 -5.34 -9.89
C GLY A 166 5.38 -4.44 -10.18
N PHE A 167 5.51 -3.13 -9.90
CA PHE A 167 4.48 -2.17 -10.24
C PHE A 167 4.49 -1.90 -11.75
N ASN A 168 3.32 -1.89 -12.39
CA ASN A 168 3.19 -1.75 -13.84
C ASN A 168 2.33 -0.54 -14.20
N TRP A 169 2.96 0.63 -14.27
CA TRP A 169 2.26 1.86 -14.64
C TRP A 169 1.64 1.79 -16.05
N ASN A 170 2.27 1.09 -17.00
CA ASN A 170 1.73 0.99 -18.37
C ASN A 170 0.37 0.30 -18.39
N ARG A 171 0.17 -0.70 -17.52
CA ARG A 171 -1.12 -1.38 -17.30
C ARG A 171 -2.10 -0.49 -16.53
N ASP A 172 -1.59 0.26 -15.56
CA ASP A 172 -2.41 0.94 -14.56
C ASP A 172 -2.81 2.37 -14.92
N GLN A 173 -2.14 3.00 -15.89
CA GLN A 173 -2.30 4.41 -16.22
C GLN A 173 -3.70 4.83 -16.66
N SER A 174 -4.50 3.89 -17.18
CA SER A 174 -5.90 4.12 -17.60
C SER A 174 -6.90 3.91 -16.47
N LEU A 175 -6.46 3.41 -15.31
CA LEU A 175 -7.32 3.16 -14.15
C LEU A 175 -7.50 4.43 -13.31
N ALA A 176 -8.64 4.50 -12.61
CA ALA A 176 -8.87 5.55 -11.62
C ALA A 176 -7.82 5.45 -10.50
N PRO A 177 -7.46 6.57 -9.82
CA PRO A 177 -6.44 6.57 -8.78
C PRO A 177 -6.67 5.52 -7.68
N GLU A 178 -7.92 5.34 -7.26
CA GLU A 178 -8.40 4.43 -6.22
C GLU A 178 -8.81 3.04 -6.74
N ASP A 179 -8.61 2.75 -8.02
CA ASP A 179 -9.00 1.47 -8.60
C ASP A 179 -8.13 0.33 -8.07
N SER A 180 -8.71 -0.56 -7.26
CA SER A 180 -8.02 -1.67 -6.59
C SER A 180 -7.34 -2.66 -7.53
N ARG A 181 -7.65 -2.61 -8.84
CA ARG A 181 -6.98 -3.45 -9.85
C ARG A 181 -5.58 -2.96 -10.17
N LYS A 182 -5.18 -1.75 -9.77
CA LYS A 182 -3.80 -1.26 -9.95
C LYS A 182 -2.81 -2.18 -9.26
N THR A 183 -1.67 -2.44 -9.90
CA THR A 183 -0.62 -3.33 -9.38
C THR A 183 -0.08 -2.88 -8.03
N ILE A 184 0.02 -1.56 -7.78
CA ILE A 184 0.49 -1.02 -6.50
C ILE A 184 -0.44 -1.32 -5.31
N PHE A 185 -1.73 -1.57 -5.54
CA PHE A 185 -2.69 -1.98 -4.50
C PHE A 185 -2.71 -3.49 -4.28
N HIS A 186 -2.04 -4.27 -5.14
CA HIS A 186 -1.94 -5.71 -4.93
C HIS A 186 -1.12 -5.99 -3.66
N PRO A 187 -1.69 -6.63 -2.62
CA PRO A 187 -1.05 -6.74 -1.30
C PRO A 187 0.36 -7.31 -1.34
N TYR A 188 0.58 -8.37 -2.14
CA TYR A 188 1.92 -8.94 -2.30
C TYR A 188 2.92 -7.94 -2.89
N LEU A 189 2.56 -7.20 -3.95
CA LEU A 189 3.50 -6.30 -4.62
C LEU A 189 3.84 -5.11 -3.72
N ASN A 190 2.84 -4.57 -3.03
CA ASN A 190 3.01 -3.48 -2.07
C ASN A 190 3.90 -3.90 -0.88
N LEU A 191 3.57 -5.02 -0.23
CA LEU A 191 4.35 -5.55 0.89
C LEU A 191 5.76 -5.91 0.47
N ARG A 192 5.91 -6.60 -0.67
CA ARG A 192 7.21 -6.98 -1.21
C ARG A 192 8.09 -5.76 -1.43
N CYS A 193 7.59 -4.75 -2.13
CA CYS A 193 8.34 -3.52 -2.40
C CYS A 193 8.77 -2.85 -1.08
N GLY A 194 7.85 -2.71 -0.11
CA GLY A 194 8.19 -2.15 1.20
C GLY A 194 9.24 -2.95 1.96
N ILE A 195 9.18 -4.29 1.95
CA ILE A 195 10.20 -5.14 2.57
C ILE A 195 11.58 -4.91 1.93
N LYS A 196 11.65 -4.77 0.60
CA LYS A 196 12.89 -4.45 -0.13
C LYS A 196 13.44 -3.08 0.24
N ILE A 197 12.57 -2.08 0.40
CA ILE A 197 12.96 -0.73 0.83
C ILE A 197 13.56 -0.77 2.24
N MET A 198 12.91 -1.47 3.18
CA MET A 198 13.42 -1.63 4.54
C MET A 198 14.75 -2.39 4.55
N SER A 199 14.84 -3.53 3.85
CA SER A 199 16.08 -4.29 3.71
C SER A 199 17.23 -3.44 3.17
N ARG A 200 16.99 -2.63 2.13
CA ARG A 200 17.96 -1.67 1.61
C ARG A 200 18.37 -0.64 2.66
N GLN A 201 17.42 -0.10 3.44
CA GLN A 201 17.73 0.84 4.51
C GLN A 201 18.64 0.20 5.57
N LEU A 202 18.30 -1.01 6.04
CA LEU A 202 19.07 -1.75 7.03
C LEU A 202 20.48 -2.08 6.52
N LYS A 203 20.62 -2.48 5.25
CA LYS A 203 21.94 -2.70 4.63
C LYS A 203 22.80 -1.42 4.64
N ASN A 204 22.20 -0.27 4.34
CA ASN A 204 22.93 0.99 4.17
C ASN A 204 23.15 1.78 5.47
N ARG A 205 22.23 1.66 6.43
CA ARG A 205 22.14 2.52 7.61
C ARG A 205 22.19 1.76 8.92
N LYS A 206 21.95 0.45 8.90
CA LYS A 206 21.91 -0.41 10.09
C LYS A 206 20.89 0.06 11.14
N SER A 207 19.82 0.76 10.74
CA SER A 207 18.76 1.20 11.65
C SER A 207 17.39 1.17 10.97
N ILE A 208 16.36 0.86 11.77
CA ILE A 208 14.95 0.94 11.39
C ILE A 208 14.50 2.40 11.36
N THR A 209 14.88 3.16 12.38
CA THR A 209 14.55 4.57 12.54
C THR A 209 15.73 5.44 12.15
N LEU A 210 15.47 6.61 11.56
CA LEU A 210 16.52 7.59 11.25
C LEU A 210 16.04 9.00 11.58
N LYS A 211 17.00 9.89 11.82
CA LYS A 211 16.75 11.32 12.00
C LYS A 211 16.21 11.97 10.72
N ASP A 212 16.84 11.65 9.59
CA ASP A 212 16.60 12.23 8.27
C ASP A 212 16.73 11.13 7.20
N ASN A 213 16.11 11.35 6.03
CA ASN A 213 16.14 10.42 4.88
C ASN A 213 15.67 8.99 5.19
N VAL A 214 14.83 8.81 6.22
CA VAL A 214 14.02 7.60 6.40
C VAL A 214 12.93 7.58 5.34
N TYR A 215 12.64 6.41 4.78
CA TYR A 215 11.61 6.29 3.75
C TYR A 215 10.21 6.58 4.32
N TRP A 216 9.82 5.86 5.38
CA TRP A 216 8.55 6.09 6.05
C TRP A 216 8.68 7.22 7.07
N SER A 217 7.86 8.25 6.91
CA SER A 217 7.89 9.40 7.82
C SER A 217 7.56 9.00 9.28
N VAL A 218 6.75 7.97 9.47
CA VAL A 218 6.37 7.43 10.79
C VAL A 218 7.52 6.77 11.55
N LEU A 219 8.67 6.55 10.90
CA LEU A 219 9.91 6.04 11.50
C LEU A 219 10.97 7.13 11.72
N ARG A 220 10.59 8.41 11.58
CA ARG A 220 11.50 9.54 11.75
C ARG A 220 11.60 9.97 13.21
N THR A 221 12.80 9.97 13.77
CA THR A 221 13.02 10.22 15.20
C THR A 221 12.88 11.68 15.61
N THR A 222 12.87 12.62 14.66
CA THR A 222 12.82 14.07 14.96
C THR A 222 11.42 14.57 15.31
N ASP A 223 10.37 13.93 14.80
CA ASP A 223 9.00 14.44 14.88
C ASP A 223 7.90 13.36 14.92
N ASN A 224 8.25 12.07 14.90
CA ASN A 224 7.27 10.96 14.88
C ASN A 224 7.53 9.90 15.97
N GLN A 225 8.02 10.33 17.14
CA GLN A 225 8.29 9.41 18.26
C GLN A 225 7.02 8.67 18.73
N ASP A 226 5.86 9.31 18.71
CA ASP A 226 4.58 8.68 19.05
C ASP A 226 4.23 7.50 18.11
N LYS A 227 4.55 7.63 16.82
CA LYS A 227 4.36 6.55 15.84
C LYS A 227 5.36 5.42 16.01
N ILE A 228 6.62 5.76 16.29
CA ILE A 228 7.65 4.76 16.62
C ILE A 228 7.23 3.97 17.85
N ASP A 229 6.75 4.65 18.90
CA ASP A 229 6.28 4.02 20.13
C ASP A 229 5.05 3.13 19.86
N GLN A 230 4.10 3.58 19.04
CA GLN A 230 2.95 2.78 18.63
C GLN A 230 3.39 1.47 17.94
N ILE A 231 4.33 1.55 17.00
CA ILE A 231 4.89 0.39 16.28
C ILE A 231 5.65 -0.53 17.25
N ALA A 232 6.45 0.05 18.14
CA ALA A 232 7.20 -0.66 19.16
C ALA A 232 6.28 -1.39 20.16
N THR A 233 5.17 -0.78 20.59
CA THR A 233 4.20 -1.43 21.47
C THR A 233 3.63 -2.70 20.85
N MET A 234 3.30 -2.67 19.56
CA MET A 234 2.76 -3.85 18.86
C MET A 234 3.79 -4.97 18.78
N THR A 235 5.04 -4.67 18.43
CA THR A 235 6.11 -5.66 18.30
C THR A 235 6.57 -6.21 19.66
N LYS A 236 6.71 -5.35 20.69
CA LYS A 236 7.01 -5.76 22.07
C LYS A 236 5.93 -6.64 22.70
N SER A 237 4.70 -6.62 22.20
CA SER A 237 3.62 -7.46 22.72
C SER A 237 3.79 -8.95 22.40
N LEU A 238 4.62 -9.29 21.40
CA LEU A 238 4.98 -10.67 21.08
C LEU A 238 5.67 -11.33 22.28
N LYS A 239 5.28 -12.56 22.66
CA LYS A 239 5.89 -13.25 23.83
C LYS A 239 7.38 -13.41 23.65
N MET A 240 7.85 -13.66 22.42
CA MET A 240 9.28 -13.79 22.11
C MET A 240 10.09 -12.49 22.37
N CYS A 241 9.44 -11.33 22.41
CA CYS A 241 10.09 -10.03 22.64
C CYS A 241 10.00 -9.54 24.09
N ARG A 242 9.32 -10.29 24.98
CA ARG A 242 9.11 -9.94 26.40
C ARG A 242 10.15 -10.55 27.33
#